data_AF-A0A645FIQ4-F1
#
_entry.id   AF-A0A645FIQ4-F1
#
_cell.length_a   1.000
_cell.length_b   1.000
_cell.length_c   1.000
_cell.angle_alpha   90.00
_cell.angle_beta   90.00
_cell.angle_gamma   90.00
#
_symmetry.space_group_name_H-M   'P 1'
#
loop_
_entity.id
_entity.type
_entity.pdbx_description
1 polymer ?
#
loop_
_entity_poly.entity_id
_entity_poly.type
_entity_poly.pdbx_seq_one_letter_code
_entity_poly.pdbx_strand_id
1 'polypeptide(L)'
;MVFTGAHGKTDLVNAIPQQHPTAIGWNLRGLLAPRREASWHDDEVLCRGARAYVYGGVVRLDGPLITVDEQLDALWAIVQLTWRDGSLDAADALDALDQLP
;
A
#
# COMPACT_ATOMS: atom_id res chain seq x y z
N MET A 1 -6.01 10.00 1.63
CA MET A 1 -6.23 9.47 2.98
C MET A 1 -5.01 9.70 3.82
N VAL A 2 -5.18 10.01 5.11
CA VAL A 2 -4.07 10.20 6.04
C VAL A 2 -4.20 9.29 7.25
N PHE A 3 -3.10 8.68 7.67
CA PHE A 3 -3.07 7.73 8.80
C PHE A 3 -2.92 8.46 10.13
N THR A 4 -3.89 9.33 10.46
CA THR A 4 -3.92 10.07 11.74
C THR A 4 -4.75 9.38 12.83
N GLY A 5 -5.11 8.10 12.65
CA GLY A 5 -5.72 7.24 13.68
C GLY A 5 -7.19 6.86 13.49
N ALA A 6 -7.90 7.38 12.47
CA ALA A 6 -9.30 7.02 12.22
C ALA A 6 -9.47 5.74 11.37
N HIS A 7 -8.48 5.43 10.55
CA HIS A 7 -8.47 4.28 9.65
C HIS A 7 -7.02 3.81 9.44
N GLY A 8 -6.81 2.50 9.46
CA GLY A 8 -5.50 1.84 9.34
C GLY A 8 -5.25 1.19 7.97
N LYS A 9 -4.08 0.56 7.80
CA LYS A 9 -3.67 -0.13 6.57
C LYS A 9 -4.65 -1.24 6.15
N THR A 10 -5.20 -1.96 7.13
CA THR A 10 -6.21 -3.01 6.89
C THR A 10 -7.53 -2.44 6.37
N ASP A 11 -7.96 -1.27 6.87
CA ASP A 11 -9.16 -0.61 6.36
C ASP A 11 -8.99 -0.17 4.91
N LEU A 12 -7.77 0.29 4.56
CA LEU A 12 -7.46 0.72 3.20
C LEU A 12 -7.48 -0.45 2.20
N VAL A 13 -6.90 -1.60 2.56
CA VAL A 13 -6.91 -2.80 1.73
C VAL A 13 -8.34 -3.30 1.47
N ASN A 14 -9.19 -3.26 2.49
CA ASN A 14 -10.58 -3.72 2.41
C ASN A 14 -11.58 -2.65 1.92
N ALA A 15 -11.10 -1.46 1.56
CA ALA A 15 -11.96 -0.39 1.09
C ALA A 15 -12.70 -0.79 -0.19
N ILE A 16 -14.01 -0.48 -0.26
CA ILE A 16 -14.78 -0.65 -1.50
C ILE A 16 -14.38 0.42 -2.53
N PRO A 17 -14.64 0.21 -3.84
CA PRO A 17 -14.21 1.14 -4.88
C PRO A 17 -14.59 2.61 -4.67
N GLN A 18 -15.75 2.89 -4.05
CA GLN A 18 -16.21 4.25 -3.76
C GLN A 18 -15.41 4.93 -2.63
N GLN A 19 -14.66 4.17 -1.85
CA GLN A 19 -13.84 4.62 -0.72
C GLN A 19 -12.35 4.65 -1.05
N HIS A 20 -11.93 4.23 -2.24
CA HIS A 20 -10.53 4.22 -2.65
C HIS A 20 -9.98 5.65 -2.72
N PRO A 21 -9.02 6.03 -1.85
CA PRO A 21 -8.40 7.33 -1.95
C PRO A 21 -7.52 7.39 -3.21
N THR A 22 -7.33 8.60 -3.73
CA THR A 22 -6.43 8.83 -4.87
C THR A 22 -4.96 9.02 -4.45
N ALA A 23 -4.70 9.23 -3.15
CA ALA A 23 -3.37 9.38 -2.57
C ALA A 23 -3.39 9.02 -1.07
N ILE A 24 -2.26 8.55 -0.54
CA ILE A 24 -2.04 8.28 0.88
C ILE A 24 -0.87 9.08 1.44
N GLY A 25 -0.92 9.37 2.74
CA GLY A 25 0.19 10.00 3.47
C GLY A 25 0.11 9.75 4.96
N TRP A 26 1.23 9.89 5.66
CA TRP A 26 1.29 9.73 7.12
C TRP A 26 0.49 10.81 7.85
N ASN A 27 0.60 12.05 7.38
CA ASN A 27 -0.06 13.22 7.95
C ASN A 27 -0.47 14.19 6.83
N LEU A 28 -1.14 15.28 7.19
CA LEU A 28 -1.57 16.32 6.24
C LEU A 28 -0.42 16.92 5.42
N ARG A 29 0.80 17.01 5.97
CA ARG A 29 1.99 17.47 5.22
C ARG A 29 2.41 16.46 4.15
N GLY A 30 2.17 15.17 4.39
CA GLY A 30 2.41 14.10 3.43
C GLY A 30 1.57 14.21 2.15
N LEU A 31 0.45 14.95 2.17
CA LEU A 31 -0.33 15.24 0.96
C LEU A 31 0.31 16.30 0.05
N LEU A 32 1.28 17.07 0.58
CA LEU A 32 2.05 18.07 -0.17
C LEU A 32 3.34 17.49 -0.74
N ALA A 33 3.72 16.28 -0.32
CA ALA A 33 4.83 15.55 -0.93
C ALA A 33 4.43 15.11 -2.36
N PRO A 34 5.41 14.86 -3.25
CA PRO A 34 5.12 14.27 -4.55
C PRO A 34 4.22 13.05 -4.41
N ARG A 35 3.24 12.93 -5.31
CA ARG A 35 2.26 11.84 -5.25
C ARG A 35 2.99 10.50 -5.39
N ARG A 36 2.51 9.50 -4.66
CA ARG A 36 2.91 8.10 -4.86
C ARG A 36 2.25 7.60 -6.14
N GLU A 37 3.08 7.27 -7.12
CA GLU A 37 2.64 6.76 -8.41
C GLU A 37 2.88 5.26 -8.46
N ALA A 38 1.80 4.50 -8.70
CA ALA A 38 1.86 3.06 -8.88
C ALA A 38 2.08 2.76 -10.35
N SER A 39 3.16 2.04 -10.65
CA SER A 39 3.48 1.54 -11.98
C SER A 39 3.22 0.05 -12.03
N TRP A 40 2.32 -0.37 -12.92
CA TRP A 40 1.96 -1.78 -13.10
C TRP A 40 2.90 -2.45 -14.10
N HIS A 41 3.36 -3.64 -13.74
CA HIS A 41 4.13 -4.55 -14.59
C HIS A 41 3.52 -5.94 -14.43
N ASP A 42 2.63 -6.31 -15.34
CA ASP A 42 1.86 -7.56 -15.32
C ASP A 42 1.09 -7.77 -13.99
N ASP A 43 1.57 -8.67 -13.14
CA ASP A 43 1.00 -9.04 -11.83
C ASP A 43 1.75 -8.40 -10.65
N GLU A 44 2.49 -7.33 -10.94
CA GLU A 44 3.33 -6.63 -9.99
C GLU A 44 3.09 -5.13 -10.04
N VAL A 45 3.24 -4.48 -8.89
CA VAL A 45 3.11 -3.03 -8.75
C VAL A 45 4.37 -2.49 -8.11
N LEU A 46 4.98 -1.51 -8.77
CA LEU A 46 6.08 -0.73 -8.21
C LEU A 46 5.55 0.63 -7.75
N CYS A 47 5.97 1.04 -6.58
CA CYS A 47 5.83 2.41 -6.09
C CYS A 47 7.20 2.85 -5.57
N ARG A 48 7.88 3.69 -6.35
CA ARG A 48 9.25 4.15 -6.07
C ARG A 48 10.19 2.96 -5.82
N GLY A 49 10.73 2.80 -4.60
CA GLY A 49 11.65 1.73 -4.24
C GLY A 49 10.98 0.44 -3.77
N ALA A 50 9.65 0.44 -3.58
CA ALA A 50 8.92 -0.73 -3.10
C ALA A 50 8.21 -1.45 -4.26
N ARG A 51 8.21 -2.78 -4.21
CA ARG A 51 7.55 -3.67 -5.18
C ARG A 51 6.63 -4.62 -4.43
N ALA A 52 5.37 -4.66 -4.84
CA ALA A 52 4.42 -5.68 -4.43
C ALA A 52 4.15 -6.63 -5.61
N TYR A 53 4.11 -7.93 -5.37
CA TYR A 53 3.87 -8.93 -6.40
C TYR A 53 3.08 -10.13 -5.83
N VAL A 54 2.40 -10.86 -6.72
CA VAL A 54 1.60 -12.04 -6.33
C VAL A 54 2.41 -13.32 -6.52
N TYR A 55 2.46 -14.16 -5.50
CA TYR A 55 3.03 -15.50 -5.57
C TYR A 55 2.08 -16.52 -4.93
N GLY A 56 1.43 -17.34 -5.76
CA GLY A 56 0.50 -18.37 -5.27
C GLY A 56 -0.75 -17.80 -4.58
N GLY A 57 -1.25 -16.65 -5.03
CA GLY A 57 -2.41 -15.96 -4.43
C GLY A 57 -2.06 -15.11 -3.20
N VAL A 58 -0.79 -15.09 -2.79
CA VAL A 58 -0.30 -14.30 -1.65
C VAL A 58 0.49 -13.10 -2.16
N VAL A 59 0.24 -11.92 -1.60
CA VAL A 59 0.99 -10.70 -1.86
C VAL A 59 2.31 -10.75 -1.10
N ARG A 60 3.41 -10.45 -1.81
CA ARG A 60 4.74 -10.33 -1.24
C ARG A 60 5.34 -8.96 -1.56
N LEU A 61 6.31 -8.58 -0.74
CA LEU A 61 7.04 -7.32 -0.87
C LEU A 61 8.51 -7.56 -1.19
N ASP A 62 9.08 -6.62 -1.94
CA ASP A 62 10.51 -6.42 -2.13
C ASP A 62 10.82 -4.92 -2.08
N GLY A 63 12.02 -4.56 -1.64
CA GLY A 63 12.45 -3.17 -1.41
C GLY A 63 12.58 -2.78 0.07
N PRO A 64 12.98 -1.54 0.36
CA PRO A 64 13.21 -1.08 1.72
C PRO A 64 11.88 -0.87 2.46
N LEU A 65 11.84 -1.22 3.74
CA LEU A 65 10.69 -1.04 4.65
C LEU A 65 11.11 -0.37 5.96
N ILE A 66 12.22 0.38 5.95
CA ILE A 66 12.89 0.87 7.15
C ILE A 66 12.22 2.13 7.68
N THR A 67 11.69 2.97 6.79
CA THR A 67 11.06 4.24 7.14
C THR A 67 9.56 4.22 6.87
N VAL A 68 8.82 5.08 7.57
CA VAL A 68 7.38 5.32 7.31
C VAL A 68 7.11 5.64 5.83
N ASP A 69 7.98 6.41 5.17
CA ASP A 69 7.76 6.82 3.77
C ASP A 69 7.87 5.63 2.82
N GLU A 70 8.86 4.75 3.07
CA GLU A 70 9.05 3.49 2.34
C GLU A 70 7.92 2.50 2.60
N GLN A 71 7.44 2.39 3.84
CA GLN A 71 6.29 1.54 4.16
C GLN A 71 4.99 2.07 3.53
N LEU A 72 4.82 3.39 3.40
CA LEU A 72 3.71 3.97 2.65
C LEU A 72 3.81 3.69 1.14
N ASP A 73 5.02 3.67 0.59
CA ASP A 73 5.23 3.26 -0.80
C ASP A 73 4.85 1.79 -1.01
N ALA A 74 5.30 0.91 -0.11
CA ALA A 74 4.94 -0.50 -0.11
C ALA A 74 3.43 -0.72 0.07
N LEU A 75 2.80 -0.02 1.01
CA LEU A 75 1.35 -0.07 1.20
C LEU A 75 0.61 0.34 -0.07
N TRP A 76 1.07 1.41 -0.73
CA TRP A 76 0.46 1.86 -1.97
C TRP A 76 0.57 0.80 -3.08
N ALA A 77 1.68 0.06 -3.16
CA ALA A 77 1.80 -1.05 -4.09
C ALA A 77 0.85 -2.22 -3.75
N ILE A 78 0.73 -2.59 -2.46
CA ILE A 78 -0.17 -3.66 -2.00
C ILE A 78 -1.63 -3.35 -2.36
N VAL A 79 -2.10 -2.16 -2.00
CA VAL A 79 -3.53 -1.83 -2.15
C VAL A 79 -3.94 -1.83 -3.62
N GLN A 80 -3.04 -1.49 -4.53
CA GLN A 80 -3.32 -1.57 -5.96
C GLN A 80 -3.56 -3.02 -6.41
N LEU A 81 -2.80 -3.99 -5.90
CA LEU A 81 -3.05 -5.41 -6.15
C LEU A 81 -4.39 -5.86 -5.56
N THR A 82 -4.63 -5.58 -4.28
CA THR A 82 -5.83 -6.06 -3.58
C THR A 82 -7.11 -5.38 -4.06
N TRP A 83 -7.04 -4.15 -4.56
CA TRP A 83 -8.17 -3.48 -5.18
C TRP A 83 -8.51 -4.03 -6.56
N ARG A 84 -7.50 -4.53 -7.29
CA ARG A 84 -7.72 -5.21 -8.58
C ARG A 84 -8.28 -6.62 -8.37
N ASP A 85 -7.77 -7.32 -7.37
CA ASP A 85 -8.23 -8.65 -6.98
C ASP A 85 -8.34 -8.76 -5.45
N GLY A 86 -9.57 -8.65 -4.95
CA GLY A 86 -9.88 -8.73 -3.52
C GLY A 86 -9.79 -10.14 -2.93
N SER A 87 -9.45 -11.16 -3.73
CA SER A 87 -9.22 -12.53 -3.23
C SER A 87 -7.78 -12.79 -2.78
N LEU A 88 -6.86 -11.86 -3.05
CA LEU A 88 -5.46 -11.98 -2.68
C LEU A 88 -5.25 -11.90 -1.17
N ASP A 89 -4.38 -12.76 -0.65
CA ASP A 89 -3.96 -12.71 0.75
C ASP A 89 -2.78 -11.75 0.92
N ALA A 90 -2.99 -10.64 1.63
CA ALA A 90 -1.98 -9.64 1.92
C ALA A 90 -1.58 -9.57 3.40
N ALA A 91 -2.00 -10.54 4.23
CA ALA A 91 -1.81 -10.46 5.68
C ALA A 91 -0.33 -10.32 6.07
N ASP A 92 0.53 -11.21 5.61
CA ASP A 92 1.97 -11.19 5.90
C ASP A 92 2.65 -9.90 5.38
N ALA A 93 2.23 -9.42 4.21
CA ALA A 93 2.76 -8.19 3.63
C ALA A 93 2.35 -6.95 4.43
N LEU A 94 1.13 -6.93 4.98
CA LEU A 94 0.66 -5.84 5.85
C LEU A 94 1.31 -5.88 7.23
N ASP A 95 1.55 -7.07 7.79
CA ASP A 95 2.23 -7.25 9.07
C ASP A 95 3.69 -6.77 9.02
N ALA A 96 4.33 -6.83 7.84
CA ALA A 96 5.66 -6.26 7.62
C ALA A 96 5.70 -4.72 7.67
N LEU A 97 4.55 -4.03 7.61
CA LEU A 97 4.44 -2.57 7.67
C LEU A 97 4.20 -2.10 9.12
N ASP A 98 5.19 -2.33 9.98
CA ASP A 98 5.10 -2.18 11.43
C ASP A 98 5.03 -0.72 11.94
N GLN A 99 5.35 0.26 11.11
CA GLN A 99 5.25 1.69 11.46
C GLN A 99 3.91 2.30 11.05
N LEU A 100 3.09 1.56 10.31
CA LEU A 100 1.75 1.98 9.91
C LEU A 100 0.69 1.38 10.83
N PRO A 101 -0.33 2.15 11.25
CA PRO A 101 -1.43 1.64 12.05
C PRO A 101 -2.22 0.59 11.26
#